data_AF-A0A1Q5LKG3-F1
#
_entry.id   AF-A0A1Q5LKG3-F1
#
_cell.length_a   1.000
_cell.length_b   1.000
_cell.length_c   1.000
_cell.angle_alpha   90.00
_cell.angle_beta   90.00
_cell.angle_gamma   90.00
#
_symmetry.space_group_name_H-M   'P 1'
#
loop_
_entity.id
_entity.type
_entity.pdbx_description
1 polymer ?
#
loop_
_entity_poly.entity_id
_entity_poly.type
_entity_poly.pdbx_seq_one_letter_code
_entity_poly.pdbx_strand_id
1 'polypeptide(L)'
;MSACWHRSPPPPPSQRSVIIKKPRSLARRLMQEAGSGPLPVLALRIQDRARATANDFLREHGYREHRLYVLEIAGHTPRIKIGYSSAPWERLTRHIGEANRWQHTLIQAHFSDALPDKATAKSAEQQAHAFMSKFYDCVPGSPEMFAGSDFRAGKTCVETAVACALCGRSEQESRSVDR
;
A
#
# COMPACT_ATOMS: atom_id res chain seq x y z
N MET A 1 5.69 -15.19 63.64
CA MET A 1 5.79 -13.93 62.89
C MET A 1 6.37 -14.26 61.52
N SER A 2 5.53 -14.36 60.48
CA SER A 2 5.95 -14.76 59.13
C SER A 2 5.99 -13.52 58.22
N ALA A 3 7.15 -13.22 57.65
CA ALA A 3 7.32 -12.16 56.68
C ALA A 3 7.00 -12.68 55.28
N CYS A 4 5.90 -12.17 54.68
CA CYS A 4 5.56 -12.40 53.28
C CYS A 4 6.44 -11.54 52.39
N TRP A 5 7.37 -12.16 51.64
CA TRP A 5 8.11 -11.51 50.58
C TRP A 5 7.19 -11.28 49.38
N HIS A 6 6.80 -10.02 49.13
CA HIS A 6 6.18 -9.63 47.86
C HIS A 6 7.23 -9.71 46.74
N ARG A 7 7.17 -10.78 45.94
CA ARG A 7 7.81 -10.80 44.62
C ARG A 7 6.98 -9.91 43.69
N SER A 8 7.49 -8.71 43.39
CA SER A 8 6.97 -7.91 42.29
C SER A 8 7.06 -8.70 40.98
N PRO A 9 6.05 -8.63 40.09
CA PRO A 9 6.12 -9.27 38.79
C PRO A 9 7.29 -8.68 37.97
N PRO A 10 7.96 -9.49 37.13
CA PRO A 10 9.05 -8.98 36.30
C PRO A 10 8.52 -7.86 35.40
N PRO A 11 9.29 -6.77 35.20
CA PRO A 11 8.88 -5.69 34.32
C PRO A 11 8.63 -6.27 32.91
N PRO A 12 7.63 -5.75 32.18
CA PRO A 12 7.36 -6.20 30.82
C PRO A 12 8.65 -6.03 29.99
N PRO A 13 8.95 -6.98 29.07
CA PRO A 13 10.16 -6.91 28.28
C PRO A 13 10.19 -5.58 27.54
N SER A 14 11.26 -4.81 27.77
CA SER A 14 11.54 -3.56 27.05
C SER A 14 11.42 -3.85 25.56
N GLN A 15 10.37 -3.30 24.94
CA GLN A 15 10.24 -3.31 23.49
C GLN A 15 11.34 -2.42 22.94
N ARG A 16 12.54 -2.99 22.73
CA ARG A 16 13.59 -2.34 21.94
C ARG A 16 12.98 -1.99 20.60
N SER A 17 12.70 -0.71 20.39
CA SER A 17 12.29 -0.17 19.10
C SER A 17 13.44 -0.43 18.12
N VAL A 18 13.36 -1.52 17.37
CA VAL A 18 14.33 -1.80 16.32
C VAL A 18 14.09 -0.78 15.22
N ILE A 19 14.96 0.23 15.15
CA ILE A 19 14.92 1.24 14.10
C ILE A 19 15.37 0.57 12.80
N ILE A 20 14.42 0.28 11.91
CA ILE A 20 14.70 -0.26 10.59
C ILE A 20 15.08 0.90 9.66
N LYS A 21 16.39 1.13 9.46
CA LYS A 21 16.92 2.24 8.65
C LYS A 21 16.62 2.13 7.15
N LYS A 22 16.44 0.91 6.62
CA LYS A 22 16.16 0.64 5.18
C LYS A 22 15.13 -0.48 5.00
N PRO A 23 13.84 -0.23 5.30
CA PRO A 23 12.81 -1.27 5.32
C PRO A 23 12.62 -1.93 3.95
N ARG A 24 12.70 -1.17 2.85
CA ARG A 24 12.55 -1.69 1.48
C ARG A 24 13.62 -2.71 1.10
N SER A 25 14.90 -2.33 1.21
CA SER A 25 16.01 -3.24 0.87
C SER A 25 16.02 -4.47 1.76
N LEU A 26 15.70 -4.31 3.05
CA LEU A 26 15.63 -5.41 4.01
C LEU A 26 14.50 -6.38 3.66
N ALA A 27 13.27 -5.91 3.44
CA ALA A 27 12.15 -6.75 3.07
C ALA A 27 12.39 -7.50 1.75
N ARG A 28 12.94 -6.82 0.74
CA ARG A 28 13.29 -7.45 -0.54
C ARG A 28 14.30 -8.58 -0.36
N ARG A 29 15.38 -8.35 0.38
CA ARG A 29 16.39 -9.39 0.67
C ARG A 29 15.77 -10.57 1.43
N LEU A 30 15.01 -10.28 2.49
CA LEU A 30 14.34 -11.32 3.29
C LEU A 30 13.38 -12.17 2.45
N MET A 31 12.72 -11.59 1.45
CA MET A 31 11.77 -12.30 0.60
C MET A 31 12.39 -12.96 -0.62
N GLN A 32 13.63 -12.64 -0.96
CA GLN A 32 14.41 -13.40 -1.93
C GLN A 32 14.94 -14.71 -1.32
N GLU A 33 15.28 -14.67 -0.03
CA GLU A 33 15.83 -15.81 0.73
C GLU A 33 14.74 -16.69 1.38
N ALA A 34 13.49 -16.21 1.43
CA ALA A 34 12.39 -16.93 2.03
C ALA A 34 11.97 -18.13 1.16
N GLY A 35 12.10 -19.34 1.73
CA GLY A 35 11.52 -20.57 1.19
C GLY A 35 10.17 -20.90 1.82
N SER A 36 9.76 -22.16 1.71
CA SER A 36 8.52 -22.71 2.27
C SER A 36 8.48 -22.58 3.80
N GLY A 37 7.90 -21.51 4.34
CA GLY A 37 7.84 -21.28 5.78
C GLY A 37 7.06 -20.01 6.16
N PRO A 38 6.92 -19.73 7.47
CA PRO A 38 6.29 -18.50 7.94
C PRO A 38 7.11 -17.27 7.51
N LEU A 39 6.42 -16.14 7.28
CA LEU A 39 7.09 -14.90 6.93
C LEU A 39 8.12 -14.50 8.01
N PRO A 40 9.32 -14.02 7.63
CA PRO A 40 10.30 -13.55 8.59
C PRO A 40 9.74 -12.46 9.51
N VAL A 41 10.04 -12.52 10.82
CA VAL A 41 9.52 -11.56 11.83
C VAL A 41 9.78 -10.10 11.45
N LEU A 42 10.94 -9.82 10.85
CA LEU A 42 11.27 -8.46 10.38
C LEU A 42 10.41 -8.03 9.18
N ALA A 43 10.02 -8.95 8.31
CA ALA A 43 9.11 -8.68 7.20
C ALA A 43 7.71 -8.34 7.72
N LEU A 44 7.22 -9.09 8.72
CA LEU A 44 5.96 -8.80 9.41
C LEU A 44 5.97 -7.41 10.07
N ARG A 45 7.04 -7.02 10.76
CA ARG A 45 7.16 -5.67 11.35
C ARG A 45 7.13 -4.55 10.32
N ILE A 46 7.73 -4.77 9.14
CA ILE A 46 7.69 -3.80 8.05
C ILE A 46 6.26 -3.67 7.51
N GLN A 47 5.57 -4.80 7.33
CA GLN A 47 4.17 -4.83 6.92
C GLN A 47 3.25 -4.16 7.94
N ASP A 48 3.44 -4.39 9.23
CA ASP A 48 2.64 -3.76 10.28
C ASP A 48 2.84 -2.24 10.31
N ARG A 49 4.08 -1.78 10.08
CA ARG A 49 4.35 -0.34 9.92
C ARG A 49 3.61 0.23 8.70
N ALA A 50 3.66 -0.44 7.55
CA ALA A 50 2.97 -0.01 6.34
C ALA A 50 1.45 0.06 6.56
N ARG A 51 0.88 -0.92 7.26
CA ARG A 51 -0.54 -0.95 7.65
C ARG A 51 -0.90 0.19 8.60
N ALA A 52 -0.07 0.47 9.59
CA ALA A 52 -0.30 1.57 10.53
C ALA A 52 -0.32 2.92 9.80
N THR A 53 0.67 3.18 8.93
CA THR A 53 0.71 4.40 8.12
C THR A 53 -0.51 4.53 7.21
N ALA A 54 -0.93 3.44 6.56
CA ALA A 54 -2.16 3.40 5.77
C ALA A 54 -3.41 3.71 6.60
N ASN A 55 -3.49 3.14 7.81
CA ASN A 55 -4.62 3.35 8.71
C ASN A 55 -4.69 4.80 9.19
N ASP A 56 -3.55 5.40 9.55
CA ASP A 56 -3.48 6.79 9.99
C ASP A 56 -3.98 7.74 8.88
N PHE A 57 -3.54 7.53 7.63
CA PHE A 57 -4.02 8.30 6.48
C PHE A 57 -5.53 8.14 6.28
N LEU A 58 -6.05 6.90 6.27
CA LEU A 58 -7.48 6.67 6.04
C LEU A 58 -8.36 7.14 7.20
N ARG A 59 -7.82 7.21 8.42
CA ARG A 59 -8.52 7.81 9.57
C ARG A 59 -8.73 9.31 9.36
N GLU A 60 -7.76 10.01 8.78
CA GLU A 60 -7.83 11.44 8.52
C GLU A 60 -8.65 11.77 7.26
N HIS A 61 -8.51 10.95 6.22
CA HIS A 61 -9.08 11.23 4.90
C HIS A 61 -10.34 10.41 4.56
N GLY A 62 -10.76 9.49 5.42
CA GLY A 62 -11.98 8.70 5.25
C GLY A 62 -11.75 7.30 4.67
N TYR A 63 -12.45 6.33 5.26
CA TYR A 63 -12.35 4.90 4.93
C TYR A 63 -13.27 4.46 3.77
N ARG A 64 -14.20 5.30 3.33
CA ARG A 64 -15.27 4.95 2.38
C ARG A 64 -15.34 5.88 1.18
N GLU A 65 -14.18 6.24 0.66
CA GLU A 65 -14.02 7.14 -0.48
C GLU A 65 -13.49 6.38 -1.71
N HIS A 66 -13.82 6.86 -2.91
CA HIS A 66 -13.27 6.33 -4.15
C HIS A 66 -11.81 6.75 -4.30
N ARG A 67 -10.87 5.85 -4.02
CA ARG A 67 -9.43 6.14 -4.05
C ARG A 67 -8.68 5.17 -4.95
N LEU A 68 -7.67 5.68 -5.62
CA LEU A 68 -6.61 4.84 -6.18
C LEU A 68 -5.62 4.49 -5.07
N TYR A 69 -4.92 3.39 -5.22
CA TYR A 69 -3.88 2.95 -4.30
C TYR A 69 -2.69 2.38 -5.05
N VAL A 70 -1.53 2.49 -4.40
CA VAL A 70 -0.26 1.90 -4.82
C VAL A 70 0.26 1.05 -3.68
N LEU A 71 0.58 -0.22 -3.96
CA LEU A 71 1.17 -1.14 -2.99
C LEU A 71 2.54 -1.56 -3.49
N GLU A 72 3.58 -1.37 -2.66
CA GLU A 72 4.87 -2.02 -2.88
C GLU A 72 4.89 -3.36 -2.16
N ILE A 73 5.05 -4.44 -2.92
CA ILE A 73 5.02 -5.81 -2.43
C ILE A 73 6.38 -6.47 -2.68
N ALA A 74 7.05 -6.88 -1.60
CA ALA A 74 8.23 -7.72 -1.65
C ALA A 74 7.81 -9.17 -1.90
N GLY A 75 8.53 -9.84 -2.79
CA GLY A 75 8.49 -11.27 -3.07
C GLY A 75 9.79 -11.66 -3.77
N HIS A 76 9.83 -12.84 -4.37
CA HIS A 76 10.99 -13.26 -5.19
C HIS A 76 11.33 -12.20 -6.26
N THR A 77 10.29 -11.69 -6.94
CA THR A 77 10.37 -10.49 -7.78
C THR A 77 9.58 -9.36 -7.12
N PRO A 78 10.22 -8.23 -6.77
CA PRO A 78 9.53 -7.06 -6.24
C PRO A 78 8.52 -6.52 -7.27
N ARG A 79 7.33 -6.17 -6.80
CA ARG A 79 6.24 -5.72 -7.67
C ARG A 79 5.51 -4.53 -7.06
N ILE A 80 5.04 -3.64 -7.93
CA ILE A 80 4.12 -2.57 -7.57
C ILE A 80 2.74 -2.95 -8.07
N LYS A 81 1.73 -2.86 -7.20
CA LYS A 81 0.33 -3.03 -7.57
C LYS A 81 -0.37 -1.68 -7.54
N ILE A 82 -1.05 -1.34 -8.63
CA ILE A 82 -1.92 -0.16 -8.69
C ILE A 82 -3.35 -0.64 -8.79
N GLY A 83 -4.26 -0.04 -8.02
CA GLY A 83 -5.67 -0.27 -8.29
C GLY A 83 -6.59 0.72 -7.62
N TYR A 84 -7.88 0.49 -7.75
CA TYR A 84 -8.93 1.32 -7.17
C TYR A 84 -9.78 0.57 -6.13
N SER A 85 -10.30 1.31 -5.13
CA SER A 85 -11.35 0.83 -4.23
C SER A 85 -12.18 1.98 -3.64
N SER A 86 -13.46 1.71 -3.35
CA SER A 86 -14.32 2.54 -2.49
C SER A 86 -14.25 2.15 -1.01
N ALA A 87 -13.54 1.06 -0.69
CA ALA A 87 -13.30 0.56 0.67
C ALA A 87 -11.80 0.24 0.83
N PRO A 88 -10.91 1.26 0.76
CA PRO A 88 -9.46 1.10 0.69
C PRO A 88 -8.86 0.23 1.80
N TRP A 89 -9.37 0.33 3.03
CA TRP A 89 -8.87 -0.45 4.16
C TRP A 89 -9.16 -1.96 4.06
N GLU A 90 -10.39 -2.31 3.70
CA GLU A 90 -10.81 -3.70 3.46
C GLU A 90 -10.04 -4.29 2.28
N ARG A 91 -9.86 -3.50 1.22
CA ARG A 91 -9.07 -3.90 0.05
C ARG A 91 -7.60 -4.15 0.41
N LEU A 92 -6.98 -3.27 1.19
CA LEU A 92 -5.61 -3.45 1.67
C LEU A 92 -5.48 -4.72 2.52
N THR A 93 -6.38 -4.93 3.48
CA THR A 93 -6.35 -6.10 4.35
C THR A 93 -6.47 -7.40 3.55
N ARG A 94 -7.35 -7.42 2.54
CA ARG A 94 -7.46 -8.55 1.60
C ARG A 94 -6.16 -8.77 0.82
N HIS A 95 -5.55 -7.71 0.27
CA HIS A 95 -4.29 -7.81 -0.46
C HIS A 95 -3.16 -8.36 0.40
N ILE A 96 -3.09 -7.96 1.67
CA ILE A 96 -2.11 -8.49 2.63
C ILE A 96 -2.35 -9.99 2.89
N GLY A 97 -3.61 -10.39 3.10
CA GLY A 97 -3.95 -11.81 3.25
C GLY A 97 -3.57 -12.63 2.02
N GLU A 98 -3.86 -12.12 0.83
CA GLU A 98 -3.46 -12.72 -0.45
C GLU A 98 -1.93 -12.79 -0.59
N ALA A 99 -1.21 -11.71 -0.32
CA ALA A 99 0.24 -11.63 -0.41
C ALA A 99 0.92 -12.63 0.54
N ASN A 100 0.46 -12.71 1.79
CA ASN A 100 1.03 -13.62 2.78
C ASN A 100 0.88 -15.10 2.37
N ARG A 101 -0.22 -15.47 1.68
CA ARG A 101 -0.40 -16.85 1.15
C ARG A 101 0.69 -17.24 0.14
N TRP A 102 1.23 -16.26 -0.57
CA TRP A 102 2.29 -16.43 -1.57
C TRP A 102 3.67 -16.02 -1.03
N GLN A 103 3.85 -15.94 0.30
CA GLN A 103 5.10 -15.52 0.94
C GLN A 103 5.61 -14.15 0.47
N HIS A 104 4.67 -13.25 0.18
CA HIS A 104 4.97 -11.87 -0.12
C HIS A 104 4.71 -10.99 1.10
N THR A 105 5.36 -9.83 1.15
CA THR A 105 5.24 -8.86 2.25
C THR A 105 4.94 -7.48 1.69
N LEU A 106 3.91 -6.82 2.23
CA LEU A 106 3.68 -5.39 1.97
C LEU A 106 4.81 -4.55 2.58
N ILE A 107 5.47 -3.74 1.76
CA ILE A 107 6.51 -2.81 2.20
C ILE A 107 5.92 -1.42 2.47
N GLN A 108 5.09 -0.93 1.55
CA GLN A 108 4.50 0.41 1.58
C GLN A 108 3.14 0.40 0.90
N ALA A 109 2.24 1.27 1.36
CA ALA A 109 0.97 1.53 0.74
C ALA A 109 0.77 3.05 0.64
N HIS A 110 0.20 3.49 -0.47
CA HIS A 110 -0.24 4.87 -0.68
C HIS A 110 -1.68 4.84 -1.20
N PHE A 111 -2.48 5.80 -0.75
CA PHE A 111 -3.82 6.07 -1.26
C PHE A 111 -3.85 7.49 -1.80
N SER A 112 -4.46 7.67 -2.97
CA SER A 112 -4.66 8.99 -3.55
C SER A 112 -5.71 9.79 -2.79
N ASP A 113 -5.87 11.06 -3.18
CA ASP A 113 -7.07 11.84 -2.87
C ASP A 113 -8.36 11.16 -3.36
N ALA A 114 -9.47 11.56 -2.75
CA ALA A 114 -10.79 11.03 -3.08
C ALA A 114 -11.22 11.51 -4.46
N LEU A 115 -11.78 10.60 -5.24
CA LEU A 115 -12.45 10.86 -6.49
C LEU A 115 -13.97 10.90 -6.28
N PRO A 116 -14.70 11.65 -7.09
CA PRO A 116 -16.12 11.89 -6.84
C PRO A 116 -16.99 10.65 -7.01
N ASP A 117 -16.60 9.74 -7.92
CA ASP A 117 -17.39 8.56 -8.24
C ASP A 117 -16.53 7.41 -8.81
N LYS A 118 -17.15 6.25 -8.89
CA LYS A 118 -16.55 5.01 -9.41
C LYS A 118 -16.09 5.15 -10.86
N ALA A 119 -16.81 5.88 -11.71
CA ALA A 119 -16.50 5.97 -13.13
C ALA A 119 -15.23 6.80 -13.35
N THR A 120 -15.13 7.96 -12.68
CA THR A 120 -13.92 8.78 -12.65
C THR A 120 -12.74 7.98 -12.10
N ALA A 121 -12.94 7.23 -11.01
CA ALA A 121 -11.89 6.41 -10.44
C ALA A 121 -11.41 5.28 -11.33
N LYS A 122 -12.31 4.66 -12.10
CA LYS A 122 -11.95 3.63 -13.07
C LYS A 122 -11.18 4.20 -14.27
N SER A 123 -11.58 5.37 -14.76
CA SER A 123 -10.84 6.06 -15.82
C SER A 123 -9.43 6.46 -15.36
N ALA A 124 -9.32 7.03 -14.16
CA ALA A 124 -8.02 7.37 -13.57
C ALA A 124 -7.13 6.14 -13.34
N GLU A 125 -7.70 5.01 -12.88
CA GLU A 125 -6.96 3.75 -12.73
C GLU A 125 -6.37 3.28 -14.07
N GLN A 126 -7.18 3.29 -15.14
CA GLN A 126 -6.73 2.92 -16.49
C GLN A 126 -5.63 3.87 -16.99
N GLN A 127 -5.76 5.16 -16.74
CA GLN A 127 -4.76 6.14 -17.13
C GLN A 127 -3.44 5.95 -16.36
N ALA A 128 -3.51 5.68 -15.06
CA ALA A 128 -2.33 5.37 -14.24
C ALA A 128 -1.62 4.08 -14.73
N HIS A 129 -2.38 3.05 -15.10
CA HIS A 129 -1.83 1.85 -15.73
C HIS A 129 -1.16 2.18 -17.07
N ALA A 130 -1.81 2.95 -17.94
CA ALA A 130 -1.24 3.37 -19.21
C ALA A 130 0.06 4.17 -19.05
N PHE A 131 0.18 5.00 -18.01
CA PHE A 131 1.43 5.69 -17.69
C PHE A 131 2.52 4.72 -17.26
N MET A 132 2.21 3.78 -16.36
CA MET A 132 3.17 2.78 -15.89
C MET A 132 3.67 1.87 -17.03
N SER A 133 2.75 1.40 -17.89
CA SER A 133 3.07 0.48 -18.99
C SER A 133 3.98 1.10 -20.06
N LYS A 134 4.19 2.42 -20.07
CA LYS A 134 5.19 3.06 -20.94
C LYS A 134 6.63 2.80 -20.50
N PHE A 135 6.84 2.49 -19.22
CA PHE A 135 8.16 2.42 -18.61
C PHE A 135 8.45 1.06 -17.96
N TYR A 136 7.42 0.27 -17.66
CA TYR A 136 7.54 -0.97 -16.92
C TYR A 136 6.69 -2.08 -17.51
N ASP A 137 7.25 -3.29 -17.50
CA ASP A 137 6.53 -4.49 -17.90
C ASP A 137 5.48 -4.89 -16.85
N CYS A 138 4.30 -5.25 -17.34
CA CYS A 138 3.28 -5.87 -16.52
C CYS A 138 3.71 -7.29 -16.13
N VAL A 139 3.32 -7.72 -14.93
CA VAL A 139 3.47 -9.11 -14.52
C VAL A 139 2.54 -9.97 -15.39
N PRO A 140 3.03 -11.07 -16.00
CA PRO A 140 2.19 -11.96 -16.78
C PRO A 140 0.94 -12.40 -16.01
N GLY A 141 -0.23 -12.26 -16.64
CA GLY A 141 -1.52 -12.60 -16.04
C GLY A 141 -2.05 -11.60 -14.99
N SER A 142 -1.37 -10.48 -14.75
CA SER A 142 -1.83 -9.43 -13.82
C SER A 142 -1.49 -8.03 -14.35
N PRO A 143 -2.39 -7.43 -15.17
CA PRO A 143 -2.17 -6.12 -15.79
C PRO A 143 -2.07 -4.97 -14.77
N GLU A 144 -2.49 -5.21 -13.53
CA GLU A 144 -2.42 -4.24 -12.45
C GLU A 144 -1.13 -4.31 -11.61
N MET A 145 -0.24 -5.26 -11.93
CA MET A 145 1.05 -5.46 -11.27
C MET A 145 2.21 -5.20 -12.24
N PHE A 146 3.22 -4.47 -11.77
CA PHE A 146 4.38 -4.07 -12.56
C PHE A 146 5.66 -4.59 -11.91
N ALA A 147 6.41 -5.42 -12.63
CA ALA A 147 7.64 -6.03 -12.13
C ALA A 147 8.80 -5.03 -12.18
N GLY A 148 9.72 -5.09 -11.21
CA GLY A 148 10.95 -4.28 -11.23
C GLY A 148 10.75 -2.77 -11.08
N SER A 149 9.50 -2.31 -10.93
CA SER A 149 9.15 -0.89 -10.86
C SER A 149 9.41 -0.28 -9.48
N ASP A 150 9.52 1.06 -9.45
CA ASP A 150 9.68 1.83 -8.23
C ASP A 150 8.32 2.31 -7.68
N PHE A 151 8.12 2.16 -6.37
CA PHE A 151 6.96 2.70 -5.66
C PHE A 151 6.73 4.19 -5.93
N ARG A 152 7.80 4.99 -6.06
CA ARG A 152 7.68 6.41 -6.41
C ARG A 152 7.08 6.60 -7.80
N ALA A 153 7.48 5.81 -8.78
CA ALA A 153 6.92 5.89 -10.13
C ALA A 153 5.42 5.54 -10.13
N GLY A 154 5.03 4.47 -9.41
CA GLY A 154 3.63 4.10 -9.24
C GLY A 154 2.82 5.20 -8.56
N LYS A 155 3.37 5.80 -7.50
CA LYS A 155 2.77 6.94 -6.80
C LYS A 155 2.56 8.13 -7.74
N THR A 156 3.61 8.55 -8.46
CA THR A 156 3.53 9.67 -9.42
C THR A 156 2.49 9.43 -10.51
N CYS A 157 2.42 8.21 -11.07
CA CYS A 157 1.43 7.87 -12.09
C CYS A 157 -0.01 7.97 -11.55
N VAL A 158 -0.24 7.48 -10.33
CA VAL A 158 -1.55 7.58 -9.66
C VAL A 158 -1.92 9.02 -9.36
N GLU A 159 -1.02 9.79 -8.74
CA GLU A 159 -1.29 11.19 -8.38
C GLU A 159 -1.54 12.04 -9.64
N THR A 160 -0.79 11.79 -10.72
CA THR A 160 -0.98 12.50 -11.99
C THR A 160 -2.32 12.14 -12.64
N ALA A 161 -2.69 10.85 -12.64
CA ALA A 161 -3.99 10.43 -13.18
C ALA A 161 -5.18 11.02 -12.39
N VAL A 162 -5.06 11.09 -11.06
CA VAL A 162 -6.07 11.73 -10.20
C VAL A 162 -6.16 13.23 -10.48
N ALA A 163 -5.03 13.92 -10.59
CA ALA A 163 -5.02 15.35 -10.92
C ALA A 163 -5.66 15.63 -12.28
N CYS A 164 -5.35 14.82 -13.30
CA CYS A 164 -6.00 14.92 -14.62
C CYS A 164 -7.52 14.71 -14.53
N ALA A 165 -7.96 13.72 -13.75
CA ALA A 165 -9.38 13.39 -13.59
C ALA A 165 -10.17 14.51 -12.88
N LEU A 166 -9.56 15.18 -11.90
CA LEU A 166 -10.19 16.30 -11.19
C LEU A 166 -10.21 17.58 -12.03
N CYS A 167 -9.13 17.89 -12.76
CA CYS A 167 -9.03 19.08 -13.60
C CYS A 167 -10.02 19.05 -14.79
N GLY A 168 -10.17 17.88 -15.45
CA GLY A 168 -11.10 17.73 -16.57
C GLY A 168 -12.58 17.97 -16.21
N ARG A 169 -12.93 17.87 -14.92
CA ARG A 169 -14.29 18.11 -14.43
C ARG A 169 -14.56 19.59 -14.18
N SER A 170 -13.60 20.34 -13.63
CA SER A 170 -13.72 21.79 -13.43
C SER A 170 -13.98 22.54 -14.74
N GLU A 171 -13.41 22.07 -15.85
CA GLU A 171 -13.66 22.64 -17.18
C GLU A 171 -15.05 22.30 -17.74
N GLN A 172 -15.61 21.12 -17.41
CA GLN A 172 -16.95 20.72 -17.82
C GLN A 172 -18.05 21.44 -17.02
N GLU A 173 -17.89 21.58 -15.70
CA GLU A 173 -18.83 22.33 -14.86
C GLU A 173 -18.85 23.81 -15.27
N SER A 174 -17.69 24.43 -15.52
CA SER A 174 -17.61 25.82 -15.99
C SER A 174 -18.33 26.04 -17.33
N ARG A 175 -18.22 25.10 -18.27
CA ARG A 175 -18.92 25.17 -19.58
C ARG A 175 -20.41 24.89 -19.51
N SER A 176 -20.90 24.29 -18.42
CA SER A 176 -22.32 24.00 -18.22
C SER A 176 -23.10 25.14 -17.58
N VAL A 177 -22.42 26.09 -16.94
CA VAL A 177 -23.02 27.30 -16.35
C VAL A 177 -23.21 28.42 -17.38
N ASP A 178 -22.45 28.39 -18.48
CA ASP A 178 -22.50 29.37 -19.57
C ASP A 178 -23.48 28.99 -20.72
N ARG A 179 -24.39 28.03 -20.50
CA ARG A 179 -25.45 27.64 -21.46
C ARG A 179 -26.83 27.81 -20.85
#